data_AF-A0A8W8MF01-F1
#
_entry.id   AF-A0A8W8MF01-F1
#
_cell.length_a   1.000
_cell.length_b   1.000
_cell.length_c   1.000
_cell.angle_alpha   90.00
_cell.angle_beta   90.00
_cell.angle_gamma   90.00
#
_symmetry.space_group_name_H-M   'P 1'
#
loop_
_entity.id
_entity.type
_entity.pdbx_description
1 polymer ?
#
loop_
_entity_poly.entity_id
_entity_poly.type
_entity_poly.pdbx_seq_one_letter_code
_entity_poly.pdbx_strand_id
1 'polypeptide(L)'
;MSAEDVAAGKKSTWTELEITGTVRNLGPDLWKLQHLTSLYLNLNNITRIPPEINRLTMLTYLDLSSNKLRSLPSELGDLSQLRELLLYNNLLRMLPFELGKLFNLQNLGLKGNPLSPDILNIYNQANGTQLLLRYMLDHLPATGQSCEYQTSLFESLY
;
A
#
# COMPACT_ATOMS: atom_id res chain seq x y z
N MET A 1 9.49 25.93 -11.00
CA MET A 1 8.51 26.28 -12.06
C MET A 1 8.38 27.78 -12.08
N SER A 2 8.59 28.40 -13.25
CA SER A 2 8.31 29.82 -13.45
C SER A 2 6.80 30.04 -13.58
N ALA A 3 6.34 31.26 -13.29
CA ALA A 3 4.92 31.62 -13.34
C ALA A 3 4.29 31.43 -14.74
N GLU A 4 5.11 31.44 -15.79
CA GLU A 4 4.68 31.31 -17.19
C GLU A 4 4.26 29.88 -17.57
N ASP A 5 4.88 28.84 -16.99
CA ASP A 5 4.48 27.45 -17.25
C ASP A 5 3.11 27.09 -16.65
N VAL A 6 2.71 27.78 -15.56
CA VAL A 6 1.41 27.61 -14.90
C VAL A 6 0.28 28.23 -15.73
N ALA A 7 0.54 29.36 -16.41
CA ALA A 7 -0.43 30.04 -17.26
C ALA A 7 -0.72 29.30 -18.58
N ALA A 8 0.20 28.43 -19.03
CA ALA A 8 0.08 27.68 -20.28
C ALA A 8 -0.68 26.34 -20.16
N GLY A 9 -1.23 26.01 -18.99
CA GLY A 9 -1.97 24.74 -18.80
C GLY A 9 -1.09 23.48 -18.85
N LYS A 10 0.24 23.62 -18.79
CA LYS A 10 1.16 22.48 -18.68
C LYS A 10 0.94 21.82 -17.32
N LYS A 11 0.26 20.66 -17.35
CA LYS A 11 0.22 19.75 -16.21
C LYS A 11 1.66 19.38 -15.83
N SER A 12 1.95 19.44 -14.55
CA SER A 12 3.27 19.19 -14.00
C SER A 12 3.77 17.79 -14.39
N THR A 13 4.96 17.73 -15.01
CA THR A 13 5.57 16.51 -15.57
C THR A 13 6.49 15.77 -14.58
N TRP A 14 6.30 15.98 -13.27
CA TRP A 14 7.16 15.34 -12.26
C TRP A 14 6.92 13.83 -12.27
N THR A 15 7.93 13.09 -12.71
CA THR A 15 7.94 11.62 -12.67
C THR A 15 8.43 11.12 -11.32
N GLU A 16 9.30 11.89 -10.66
CA GLU A 16 9.85 11.55 -9.36
C GLU A 16 9.62 12.69 -8.38
N LEU A 17 9.26 12.33 -7.16
CA LEU A 17 9.07 13.30 -6.09
C LEU A 17 9.62 12.74 -4.79
N GLU A 18 10.50 13.51 -4.19
CA GLU A 18 11.03 13.27 -2.86
C GLU A 18 10.50 14.34 -1.91
N ILE A 19 9.92 13.91 -0.79
CA ILE A 19 9.49 14.79 0.28
C ILE A 19 10.21 14.35 1.54
N THR A 20 11.05 15.22 2.09
CA THR A 20 11.76 15.01 3.36
C THR A 20 11.53 16.22 4.28
N GLY A 21 11.82 16.07 5.57
CA GLY A 21 11.74 17.19 6.52
C GLY A 21 10.66 17.09 7.59
N THR A 22 10.37 15.88 8.09
CA THR A 22 9.45 15.62 9.23
C THR A 22 7.97 15.86 8.93
N VAL A 23 7.57 15.73 7.67
CA VAL A 23 6.17 15.91 7.22
C VAL A 23 5.26 14.94 7.97
N ARG A 24 4.14 15.45 8.51
CA ARG A 24 3.14 14.64 9.24
C ARG A 24 1.94 14.25 8.37
N ASN A 25 1.54 15.15 7.47
CA ASN A 25 0.39 14.98 6.59
C ASN A 25 0.76 15.46 5.20
N LEU A 26 0.28 14.74 4.19
CA LEU A 26 0.45 15.09 2.79
C LEU A 26 -0.82 15.80 2.29
N GLY A 27 -0.64 16.93 1.60
CA GLY A 27 -1.75 17.68 1.02
C GLY A 27 -2.46 16.90 -0.09
N PRO A 28 -3.76 17.17 -0.34
CA PRO A 28 -4.54 16.44 -1.34
C PRO A 28 -4.04 16.63 -2.77
N ASP A 29 -3.26 17.69 -3.03
CA ASP A 29 -2.70 17.98 -4.35
C ASP A 29 -1.62 17.00 -4.78
N LEU A 30 -0.93 16.35 -3.83
CA LEU A 30 0.05 15.30 -4.14
C LEU A 30 -0.60 14.16 -4.92
N TRP A 31 -1.83 13.79 -4.56
CA TRP A 31 -2.58 12.70 -5.19
C TRP A 31 -3.16 13.05 -6.56
N LYS A 32 -2.98 14.29 -7.02
CA LYS A 32 -3.36 14.73 -8.38
C LYS A 32 -2.22 14.49 -9.40
N LEU A 33 -1.02 14.14 -8.94
CA LEU A 33 0.15 13.90 -9.79
C LEU A 33 0.11 12.51 -10.43
N GLN A 34 -0.84 12.28 -11.35
CA GLN A 34 -1.06 10.99 -11.99
C GLN A 34 0.11 10.48 -12.86
N HIS A 35 1.05 11.37 -13.19
CA HIS A 35 2.26 11.05 -13.96
C HIS A 35 3.44 10.58 -13.10
N LEU A 36 3.27 10.56 -11.77
CA LEU A 36 4.34 10.20 -10.84
C LEU A 36 4.63 8.69 -10.93
N THR A 37 5.90 8.35 -11.16
CA THR A 37 6.41 6.97 -11.22
C THR A 37 7.15 6.59 -9.93
N SER A 38 7.87 7.54 -9.31
CA SER A 38 8.63 7.29 -8.08
C SER A 38 8.24 8.30 -7.00
N LEU A 39 7.88 7.80 -5.81
CA LEU A 39 7.51 8.63 -4.67
C LEU A 39 8.35 8.23 -3.45
N TYR A 40 9.21 9.15 -3.02
CA TYR A 40 10.07 9.00 -1.85
C TYR A 40 9.51 9.85 -0.71
N LEU A 41 9.04 9.18 0.33
CA LEU A 41 8.45 9.77 1.53
C LEU A 41 9.16 9.27 2.79
N ASN A 42 10.36 8.72 2.64
CA ASN A 42 11.17 8.19 3.72
C ASN A 42 11.58 9.27 4.74
N LEU A 43 11.84 8.85 5.99
CA LEU A 43 12.31 9.73 7.08
C LEU A 43 11.35 10.90 7.40
N ASN A 44 10.05 10.64 7.35
CA ASN A 44 9.02 11.59 7.76
C ASN A 44 8.26 11.11 9.01
N ASN A 45 7.26 11.89 9.42
CA ASN A 45 6.40 11.56 10.55
C ASN A 45 4.97 11.24 10.07
N ILE A 46 4.83 10.66 8.88
CA ILE A 46 3.52 10.36 8.28
C ILE A 46 2.85 9.27 9.11
N THR A 47 1.62 9.54 9.56
CA THR A 47 0.87 8.60 10.40
C THR A 47 -0.17 7.80 9.62
N ARG A 48 -0.64 8.33 8.48
CA ARG A 48 -1.62 7.70 7.61
C ARG A 48 -1.40 8.10 6.15
N ILE A 49 -1.71 7.19 5.25
CA ILE A 49 -1.83 7.45 3.81
C ILE A 49 -3.33 7.45 3.47
N PRO A 50 -3.82 8.48 2.77
CA PRO A 50 -5.22 8.57 2.43
C PRO A 50 -5.56 7.67 1.22
N PRO A 51 -6.82 7.24 1.06
CA PRO A 51 -7.24 6.30 0.01
C PRO A 51 -7.02 6.82 -1.42
N GLU A 52 -6.90 8.13 -1.59
CA GLU A 52 -6.61 8.80 -2.87
C GLU A 52 -5.25 8.41 -3.47
N ILE A 53 -4.41 7.65 -2.76
CA ILE A 53 -3.17 7.09 -3.31
C ILE A 53 -3.41 6.25 -4.57
N ASN A 54 -4.59 5.63 -4.73
CA ASN A 54 -4.95 4.88 -5.94
C ASN A 54 -4.97 5.72 -7.23
N ARG A 55 -5.00 7.06 -7.12
CA ARG A 55 -4.93 7.95 -8.28
C ARG A 55 -3.55 7.96 -8.94
N LEU A 56 -2.51 7.53 -8.23
CA LEU A 56 -1.14 7.45 -8.74
C LEU A 56 -0.94 6.15 -9.54
N THR A 57 -1.74 5.95 -10.59
CA THR A 57 -1.81 4.68 -11.34
C THR A 57 -0.51 4.30 -12.07
N MET A 58 0.37 5.28 -12.31
CA MET A 58 1.69 5.07 -12.92
C MET A 58 2.81 4.82 -11.92
N LEU A 59 2.51 4.79 -10.62
CA LEU A 59 3.52 4.63 -9.59
C LEU A 59 4.14 3.23 -9.65
N THR A 60 5.45 3.18 -9.84
CA THR A 60 6.25 1.95 -9.87
C THR A 60 7.07 1.77 -8.60
N TYR A 61 7.45 2.87 -7.95
CA TYR A 61 8.27 2.86 -6.75
C TYR A 61 7.66 3.74 -5.65
N LEU A 62 7.48 3.17 -4.46
CA LEU A 62 6.98 3.88 -3.28
C LEU A 62 7.83 3.56 -2.06
N ASP A 63 8.52 4.57 -1.52
CA ASP A 63 9.25 4.45 -0.27
C ASP A 63 8.60 5.26 0.84
N LEU A 64 8.12 4.56 1.86
CA LEU A 64 7.50 5.08 3.07
C LEU A 64 8.30 4.69 4.32
N SER A 65 9.57 4.32 4.15
CA SER A 65 10.43 3.82 5.22
C SER A 65 10.69 4.86 6.30
N SER A 66 10.82 4.42 7.56
CA SER A 66 11.07 5.26 8.72
C SER A 66 10.00 6.36 8.87
N ASN A 67 8.73 5.95 8.86
CA ASN A 67 7.57 6.77 9.17
C ASN A 67 6.84 6.26 10.42
N LYS A 68 5.65 6.80 10.70
CA LYS A 68 4.81 6.41 11.86
C LYS A 68 3.49 5.79 11.40
N LEU A 69 3.49 5.13 10.25
CA LEU A 69 2.28 4.52 9.67
C LEU A 69 1.79 3.39 10.56
N ARG A 70 0.50 3.41 10.91
CA ARG A 70 -0.15 2.37 11.73
C ARG A 70 -0.97 1.38 10.90
N SER A 71 -1.45 1.83 9.76
CA SER A 71 -2.23 1.06 8.80
C SER A 71 -1.99 1.60 7.39
N LEU A 72 -2.35 0.79 6.39
CA LEU A 72 -2.36 1.17 4.98
C LEU A 72 -3.80 1.12 4.45
N PRO A 73 -4.18 1.99 3.50
CA PRO A 73 -5.48 1.93 2.86
C PRO A 73 -5.58 0.69 1.94
N SER A 74 -6.79 0.14 1.81
CA SER A 74 -7.12 -0.96 0.88
C SER A 74 -6.83 -0.57 -0.58
N GLU A 75 -7.01 0.70 -0.90
CA GLU A 75 -6.82 1.33 -2.20
C GLU A 75 -5.35 1.28 -2.66
N LEU A 76 -4.41 1.01 -1.75
CA LEU A 76 -3.03 0.76 -2.12
C LEU A 76 -2.89 -0.48 -3.03
N GLY A 77 -3.81 -1.45 -2.91
CA GLY A 77 -3.89 -2.62 -3.77
C GLY A 77 -4.28 -2.34 -5.22
N ASP A 78 -4.83 -1.16 -5.52
CA ASP A 78 -5.24 -0.79 -6.89
C ASP A 78 -4.07 -0.27 -7.74
N LEU A 79 -2.88 -0.11 -7.16
CA LEU A 79 -1.67 0.34 -7.85
C LEU A 79 -1.04 -0.76 -8.70
N SER A 80 -1.70 -1.09 -9.82
CA SER A 80 -1.30 -2.18 -10.71
C SER A 80 0.15 -2.12 -11.22
N GLN A 81 0.76 -0.93 -11.31
CA GLN A 81 2.12 -0.75 -11.83
C GLN A 81 3.21 -0.79 -10.75
N LEU A 82 2.83 -0.91 -9.47
CA LEU A 82 3.78 -0.85 -8.37
C LEU A 82 4.69 -2.08 -8.37
N ARG A 83 6.00 -1.85 -8.39
CA ARG A 83 7.05 -2.87 -8.40
C ARG A 83 7.79 -2.95 -7.08
N GLU A 84 7.96 -1.81 -6.43
CA GLU A 84 8.68 -1.72 -5.17
C GLU A 84 7.87 -0.90 -4.15
N LEU A 85 7.65 -1.51 -2.99
CA LEU A 85 6.95 -0.90 -1.86
C LEU A 85 7.79 -1.08 -0.60
N LEU A 86 8.42 0.00 -0.13
CA LEU A 86 9.25 -0.02 1.06
C LEU A 86 8.51 0.60 2.23
N LEU A 87 8.30 -0.17 3.29
CA LEU A 87 7.56 0.20 4.50
C LEU A 87 8.40 -0.01 5.76
N TYR A 88 9.73 -0.05 5.62
CA TYR A 88 10.63 -0.38 6.73
C TYR A 88 10.44 0.56 7.92
N ASN A 89 10.62 0.06 9.14
CA ASN A 89 10.58 0.87 10.37
C ASN A 89 9.32 1.75 10.49
N ASN A 90 8.14 1.14 10.35
CA ASN A 90 6.86 1.77 10.63
C ASN A 90 6.19 1.09 11.84
N LEU A 91 4.94 1.46 12.14
CA LEU A 91 4.15 0.93 13.25
C LEU A 91 3.00 0.04 12.75
N LEU A 92 3.17 -0.58 11.57
CA LEU A 92 2.16 -1.43 10.95
C LEU A 92 1.97 -2.70 11.77
N ARG A 93 0.74 -2.92 12.25
CA ARG A 93 0.35 -4.16 12.94
C ARG A 93 -0.33 -5.16 12.01
N MET A 94 -1.06 -4.64 11.04
CA MET A 94 -1.79 -5.40 10.04
C MET A 94 -1.56 -4.76 8.68
N LEU A 95 -1.71 -5.57 7.64
CA LEU A 95 -1.63 -5.17 6.25
C LEU A 95 -2.98 -5.47 5.58
N PRO A 96 -3.50 -4.60 4.71
CA PRO A 96 -4.75 -4.86 4.01
C PRO A 96 -4.58 -6.04 3.04
N PHE A 97 -5.58 -6.91 2.97
CA PHE A 97 -5.57 -8.08 2.08
C PHE A 97 -5.53 -7.67 0.60
N GLU A 98 -6.00 -6.46 0.29
CA GLU A 98 -5.97 -5.86 -1.04
C GLU A 98 -4.55 -5.70 -1.59
N LEU A 99 -3.50 -5.69 -0.75
CA LEU A 99 -2.11 -5.73 -1.24
C LEU A 99 -1.86 -6.94 -2.13
N GLY A 100 -2.57 -8.05 -1.93
CA GLY A 100 -2.50 -9.23 -2.79
C GLY A 100 -2.86 -8.97 -4.26
N LYS A 101 -3.53 -7.86 -4.58
CA LYS A 101 -3.83 -7.42 -5.96
C LYS A 101 -2.63 -6.81 -6.68
N LEU A 102 -1.52 -6.55 -5.99
CA LEU A 102 -0.31 -5.98 -6.57
C LEU A 102 0.52 -7.04 -7.32
N PHE A 103 0.01 -7.49 -8.47
CA PHE A 103 0.60 -8.57 -9.26
C PHE A 103 2.01 -8.28 -9.80
N ASN A 104 2.36 -6.99 -9.96
CA ASN A 104 3.67 -6.56 -10.45
C ASN A 104 4.67 -6.26 -9.33
N LEU A 105 4.28 -6.39 -8.06
CA LEU A 105 5.15 -6.08 -6.93
C LEU A 105 6.23 -7.14 -6.80
N GLN A 106 7.49 -6.72 -6.92
CA GLN A 106 8.66 -7.57 -6.83
C GLN A 106 9.29 -7.48 -5.44
N ASN A 107 9.34 -6.27 -4.88
CA ASN A 107 9.99 -6.00 -3.62
C ASN A 107 9.01 -5.36 -2.63
N LEU A 108 8.89 -5.98 -1.46
CA LEU A 108 8.05 -5.50 -0.36
C LEU A 108 8.92 -5.44 0.89
N GLY A 109 9.11 -4.25 1.44
CA GLY A 109 9.95 -4.03 2.61
C GLY A 109 9.14 -3.90 3.89
N LEU A 110 9.01 -4.95 4.70
CA LEU A 110 8.19 -4.92 5.93
C LEU A 110 8.99 -4.94 7.23
N LYS A 111 10.31 -5.12 7.15
CA LYS A 111 11.19 -5.25 8.32
C LYS A 111 11.09 -4.02 9.24
N GLY A 112 11.10 -4.26 10.55
CA GLY A 112 11.00 -3.18 11.56
C GLY A 112 9.58 -2.70 11.82
N ASN A 113 8.56 -3.44 11.38
CA ASN A 113 7.16 -3.24 11.78
C ASN A 113 6.72 -4.25 12.85
N PRO A 114 5.85 -3.86 13.79
CA PRO A 114 5.26 -4.75 14.79
C PRO A 114 4.13 -5.61 14.18
N LEU A 115 4.40 -6.28 13.05
CA LEU A 115 3.45 -7.15 12.36
C LEU A 115 3.21 -8.44 13.16
N SER A 116 2.03 -9.03 12.97
CA SER A 116 1.70 -10.33 13.55
C SER A 116 2.74 -11.40 13.15
N PRO A 117 3.03 -12.34 14.06
CA PRO A 117 4.02 -13.39 13.82
C PRO A 117 3.71 -14.24 12.59
N ASP A 118 2.42 -14.47 12.28
CA ASP A 118 2.01 -15.24 11.11
C ASP A 118 2.46 -14.59 9.80
N ILE A 119 2.26 -13.27 9.67
CA ILE A 119 2.68 -12.48 8.51
C ILE A 119 4.21 -12.45 8.39
N LEU A 120 4.91 -12.26 9.52
CA LEU A 120 6.37 -12.27 9.55
C LEU A 120 6.94 -13.64 9.17
N ASN A 121 6.29 -14.72 9.60
CA ASN A 121 6.73 -16.08 9.28
C ASN A 121 6.60 -16.38 7.78
N ILE A 122 5.54 -15.90 7.12
CA ILE A 122 5.39 -16.01 5.66
C ILE A 122 6.44 -15.12 4.96
N TYR A 123 6.60 -13.89 5.41
CA TYR A 123 7.51 -12.91 4.82
C TYR A 123 9.00 -13.30 4.92
N ASN A 124 9.40 -14.00 5.99
CA ASN A 124 10.79 -14.42 6.19
C ASN A 124 11.20 -15.66 5.38
N GLN A 125 10.29 -16.28 4.62
CA GLN A 125 10.59 -17.42 3.75
C GLN A 125 11.29 -16.98 2.46
N ALA A 126 11.87 -17.94 1.74
CA ALA A 126 12.32 -17.71 0.36
C ALA A 126 11.12 -17.27 -0.49
N ASN A 127 11.26 -16.17 -1.24
CA ASN A 127 10.17 -15.50 -1.95
C ASN A 127 9.02 -15.01 -1.05
N GLY A 128 9.30 -14.67 0.21
CA GLY A 128 8.31 -14.25 1.19
C GLY A 128 7.41 -13.10 0.75
N THR A 129 7.90 -12.17 -0.09
CA THR A 129 7.06 -11.15 -0.74
C THR A 129 5.92 -11.79 -1.54
N GLN A 130 6.25 -12.68 -2.47
CA GLN A 130 5.27 -13.31 -3.35
C GLN A 130 4.32 -14.23 -2.57
N LEU A 131 4.86 -14.98 -1.59
CA LEU A 131 4.05 -15.84 -0.72
C LEU A 131 3.07 -15.02 0.11
N LEU A 132 3.51 -13.87 0.63
CA LEU A 132 2.66 -13.00 1.42
C LEU A 132 1.55 -12.37 0.55
N LEU A 133 1.90 -11.88 -0.64
CA LEU A 133 0.91 -11.36 -1.59
C LEU A 133 -0.10 -12.43 -1.99
N ARG A 134 0.36 -13.66 -2.23
CA ARG A 134 -0.51 -14.79 -2.54
C ARG A 134 -1.45 -15.14 -1.39
N TYR A 135 -0.91 -15.24 -0.17
CA TYR A 135 -1.69 -15.46 1.04
C TYR A 135 -2.77 -14.39 1.21
N MET A 136 -2.40 -13.12 1.00
CA MET A 136 -3.35 -12.01 1.08
C MET A 136 -4.43 -12.08 0.00
N LEU A 137 -4.07 -12.46 -1.22
CA LEU A 137 -5.00 -12.61 -2.33
C LEU A 137 -5.99 -13.76 -2.10
N ASP A 138 -5.52 -14.90 -1.58
CA ASP A 138 -6.37 -16.05 -1.28
C ASP A 138 -7.31 -15.79 -0.08
N HIS A 139 -6.94 -14.87 0.82
CA HIS A 139 -7.77 -14.42 1.94
C HIS A 139 -8.47 -13.07 1.70
N LEU A 140 -8.49 -12.58 0.46
CA LEU A 140 -9.24 -11.38 0.12
C LEU A 140 -10.73 -11.65 0.37
N PRO A 141 -11.43 -10.84 1.18
CA PRO A 141 -12.86 -11.04 1.40
C PRO A 141 -13.54 -10.96 0.05
N ALA A 142 -14.09 -12.10 -0.40
CA ALA A 142 -14.77 -12.20 -1.67
C ALA A 142 -15.91 -11.17 -1.67
N THR A 143 -15.76 -10.10 -2.43
CA THR A 143 -16.89 -9.26 -2.83
C THR A 143 -17.76 -10.12 -3.74
N GLY A 144 -18.64 -10.95 -3.14
CA GLY A 144 -19.60 -11.77 -3.88
C GLY A 144 -19.60 -13.28 -3.63
N GLN A 145 -19.32 -13.76 -2.41
CA GLN A 145 -19.91 -15.02 -1.98
C GLN A 145 -20.86 -14.76 -0.83
N SER A 146 -22.15 -14.73 -1.18
CA SER A 146 -23.25 -15.09 -0.31
C SER A 146 -22.83 -16.28 0.54
N CYS A 147 -22.77 -16.06 1.86
CA CYS A 147 -22.66 -17.10 2.86
C CYS A 147 -23.91 -17.99 2.79
N GLU A 148 -23.95 -18.95 1.87
CA GLU A 148 -24.64 -20.21 2.12
C GLU A 148 -23.57 -21.16 2.60
N TYR A 149 -23.44 -21.30 3.92
CA TYR A 149 -23.08 -22.54 4.61
C TYR A 149 -22.89 -22.17 6.08
N GLN A 150 -24.00 -22.05 6.80
CA GLN A 150 -24.12 -22.49 8.20
C GLN A 150 -25.55 -22.32 8.69
N THR A 151 -26.43 -23.22 8.27
CA THR A 151 -27.58 -23.61 9.10
C THR A 151 -27.37 -25.05 9.53
N SER A 152 -26.97 -25.16 10.80
CA SER A 152 -27.26 -26.27 11.72
C SER A 152 -26.90 -27.69 11.31
N LEU A 153 -25.67 -28.10 11.65
CA LEU A 153 -25.33 -29.45 12.10
C LEU A 153 -25.72 -29.69 13.58
N PHE A 154 -26.87 -29.18 14.01
CA PHE A 154 -27.41 -29.41 15.35
C PHE A 154 -28.92 -29.57 15.27
N GLU A 155 -29.38 -30.80 15.04
CA GLU A 155 -30.47 -31.45 15.79
C GLU A 155 -30.62 -32.91 15.31
N SER A 156 -29.72 -33.75 15.82
CA SER A 156 -30.00 -35.16 16.03
C SER A 156 -29.42 -35.47 17.39
N LEU A 157 -30.27 -35.35 18.41
CA LEU A 157 -30.23 -36.03 19.71
C LEU A 157 -31.19 -35.30 20.68
N TYR A 158 -32.49 -35.59 20.55
CA TYR A 158 -33.39 -36.04 21.62
C TYR A 158 -34.70 -36.57 21.03
#